data_AF-A0A920ULC7-F1
#
_entry.id   AF-A0A920ULC7-F1
#
_cell.length_a   1.000
_cell.length_b   1.000
_cell.length_c   1.000
_cell.angle_alpha   90.00
_cell.angle_beta   90.00
_cell.angle_gamma   90.00
#
_symmetry.space_group_name_H-M   'P 1'
#
loop_
_entity.id
_entity.type
_entity.pdbx_description
1 polymer ?
#
loop_
_entity_poly.entity_id
_entity_poly.type
_entity_poly.pdbx_seq_one_letter_code
_entity_poly.pdbx_strand_id
1 'polypeptide(L)'
;MSARSQGEAALALRLSGFVVLLQFAFFLLIGTALYAYYIQNPPPEPFAKSDRVFATFIVEKMPVGLLGIVLGALFSAAMSTLSSSLNSSATVLVNDILKPDSDRARLRLAKWLTIAFGVAQIVVGISGQWLESSVIGSVLAIQSFTTGIILGVFALGLAKGKVGTNSALVGLVVGLAVMSAIKFGTPLAWPWFALVGSTITFCTGWVHNKLFQNETSA
;
A
#
# COMPACT_ATOMS: atom_id res chain seq x y z
N MET A 1 -12.36 2.38 -13.67
CA MET A 1 -12.29 1.63 -14.94
C MET A 1 -13.28 2.24 -15.89
N SER A 2 -12.79 2.90 -16.94
CA SER A 2 -13.61 3.51 -18.00
C SER A 2 -13.23 2.87 -19.35
N ALA A 3 -13.11 1.54 -19.37
CA ALA A 3 -12.81 0.80 -20.60
C ALA A 3 -14.07 0.75 -21.49
N ARG A 4 -13.90 0.73 -22.82
CA ARG A 4 -15.04 0.76 -23.74
C ARG A 4 -15.82 -0.55 -23.75
N SER A 5 -15.20 -1.66 -23.32
CA SER A 5 -15.85 -2.96 -23.18
C SER A 5 -15.29 -3.79 -22.02
N GLN A 6 -16.07 -4.78 -21.57
CA GLN A 6 -15.65 -5.77 -20.57
C GLN A 6 -14.41 -6.57 -21.02
N GLY A 7 -14.32 -6.87 -22.33
CA GLY A 7 -13.17 -7.57 -22.92
C GLY A 7 -11.89 -6.74 -22.84
N GLU A 8 -11.95 -5.44 -23.11
CA GLU A 8 -10.82 -4.53 -22.96
C GLU A 8 -10.40 -4.37 -21.49
N ALA A 9 -11.34 -4.30 -20.56
CA ALA A 9 -11.04 -4.26 -19.13
C ALA A 9 -10.31 -5.52 -18.66
N ALA A 10 -10.76 -6.70 -19.09
CA ALA A 10 -10.12 -7.97 -18.77
C ALA A 10 -8.72 -8.09 -19.41
N LEU A 11 -8.57 -7.64 -20.65
CA LEU A 11 -7.26 -7.62 -21.32
C LEU A 11 -6.29 -6.69 -20.59
N ALA A 12 -6.73 -5.48 -20.23
CA ALA A 12 -5.93 -4.52 -19.49
C ALA A 12 -5.46 -5.11 -18.14
N LEU A 13 -6.33 -5.83 -17.43
CA LEU A 13 -5.97 -6.52 -16.20
C LEU A 13 -4.89 -7.60 -16.45
N ARG A 14 -5.07 -8.47 -17.45
CA ARG A 14 -4.07 -9.51 -17.77
C ARG A 14 -2.73 -8.92 -18.16
N LEU A 15 -2.73 -7.91 -19.03
CA LEU A 15 -1.52 -7.22 -19.46
C LEU A 15 -0.83 -6.52 -18.29
N SER A 16 -1.58 -5.84 -17.43
CA SER A 16 -1.02 -5.20 -16.23
C SER A 16 -0.37 -6.23 -15.30
N GLY A 17 -1.03 -7.38 -15.09
CA GLY A 17 -0.47 -8.47 -14.28
C GLY A 17 0.83 -9.02 -14.88
N PHE A 18 0.88 -9.20 -16.20
CA PHE A 18 2.10 -9.65 -16.89
C PHE A 18 3.25 -8.63 -16.75
N VAL A 19 2.97 -7.34 -16.94
CA VAL A 19 3.96 -6.27 -16.77
C VAL A 19 4.49 -6.21 -15.34
N VAL A 20 3.60 -6.34 -14.34
CA VAL A 20 4.00 -6.35 -12.93
C VAL A 20 4.91 -7.54 -12.63
N LEU A 21 4.59 -8.74 -13.14
CA LEU A 21 5.44 -9.91 -12.97
C LEU A 21 6.85 -9.69 -13.56
N LEU A 22 6.92 -9.16 -14.78
CA LEU A 22 8.18 -8.85 -15.43
C LEU A 22 9.00 -7.80 -14.65
N GLN A 23 8.32 -6.78 -14.11
CA GLN A 23 8.92 -5.78 -13.24
C GLN A 23 9.52 -6.42 -11.96
N PHE A 24 8.78 -7.31 -11.28
CA PHE A 24 9.29 -8.01 -10.10
C PHE A 24 10.50 -8.88 -10.43
N ALA A 25 10.45 -9.63 -11.54
CA ALA A 25 11.56 -10.46 -11.98
C ALA A 25 12.82 -9.61 -12.25
N PHE A 26 12.64 -8.45 -12.90
CA PHE A 26 13.73 -7.52 -13.17
C PHE A 26 14.38 -6.97 -11.87
N PHE A 27 13.58 -6.50 -10.90
CA PHE A 27 14.12 -6.00 -9.63
C PHE A 27 14.78 -7.10 -8.78
N LEU A 28 14.26 -8.32 -8.80
CA LEU A 28 14.89 -9.47 -8.13
C LEU A 28 16.23 -9.83 -8.77
N LEU A 29 16.31 -9.79 -10.11
CA LEU A 29 17.57 -10.01 -10.82
C LEU A 29 18.60 -8.94 -10.45
N ILE A 30 18.21 -7.67 -10.40
CA ILE A 30 19.09 -6.58 -9.92
C ILE A 30 19.56 -6.86 -8.50
N GLY A 31 18.66 -7.20 -7.58
CA GLY A 31 19.02 -7.50 -6.19
C GLY A 31 20.02 -8.66 -6.08
N THR A 32 19.81 -9.72 -6.85
CA THR A 32 20.71 -10.89 -6.91
C THR A 32 22.07 -10.52 -7.51
N ALA A 33 22.10 -9.71 -8.57
CA ALA A 33 23.33 -9.24 -9.18
C ALA A 33 24.14 -8.33 -8.23
N LEU A 34 23.47 -7.43 -7.50
CA LEU A 34 24.11 -6.59 -6.48
C LEU A 34 24.68 -7.44 -5.35
N TYR A 35 23.96 -8.46 -4.90
CA TYR A 35 24.45 -9.40 -3.90
C TYR A 35 25.73 -10.10 -4.38
N ALA A 36 25.73 -10.66 -5.60
CA ALA A 36 26.91 -11.29 -6.19
C ALA A 36 28.09 -10.30 -6.40
N TYR A 37 27.80 -9.05 -6.72
CA TYR A 37 28.80 -7.99 -6.88
C TYR A 37 29.48 -7.63 -5.56
N TYR A 38 28.71 -7.41 -4.48
CA TYR A 38 29.24 -7.01 -3.18
C TYR A 38 29.91 -8.16 -2.40
N ILE A 39 29.65 -9.43 -2.77
CA ILE A 39 30.48 -10.55 -2.30
C ILE A 39 31.90 -10.46 -2.88
N GLN A 40 32.03 -10.13 -4.17
CA GLN A 40 33.32 -10.03 -4.85
C GLN A 40 34.04 -8.71 -4.56
N ASN A 41 33.27 -7.65 -4.27
CA ASN A 41 33.77 -6.31 -3.99
C ASN A 41 33.16 -5.81 -2.66
N PRO A 42 33.67 -6.28 -1.51
CA PRO A 42 33.11 -5.91 -0.22
C PRO A 42 33.15 -4.38 -0.03
N PRO A 43 32.07 -3.77 0.49
CA PRO A 43 32.10 -2.35 0.84
C PRO A 43 33.07 -2.11 2.01
N PRO A 44 33.65 -0.91 2.13
CA PRO A 44 34.55 -0.58 3.25
C PRO A 44 33.90 -0.75 4.63
N GLU A 45 32.59 -0.47 4.70
CA GLU A 45 31.77 -0.65 5.89
C GLU A 45 30.51 -1.45 5.52
N PRO A 46 30.05 -2.38 6.37
CA PRO A 46 28.80 -3.08 6.15
C PRO A 46 27.62 -2.13 6.02
N PHE A 47 26.70 -2.44 5.10
CA PHE A 47 25.49 -1.65 4.94
C PHE A 47 24.60 -1.74 6.19
N ALA A 48 24.38 -0.60 6.85
CA ALA A 48 23.48 -0.51 8.00
C ALA A 48 22.03 -0.92 7.68
N LYS A 49 21.59 -0.73 6.43
CA LYS A 49 20.24 -1.09 5.95
C LYS A 49 20.32 -1.64 4.53
N SER A 50 19.54 -2.69 4.24
CA SER A 50 19.38 -3.26 2.90
C SER A 50 18.96 -2.23 1.85
N ASP A 51 18.17 -1.24 2.26
CA ASP A 51 17.62 -0.20 1.39
C ASP A 51 18.72 0.70 0.78
N ARG A 52 19.91 0.74 1.39
CA ARG A 52 21.04 1.57 0.91
C ARG A 52 21.84 0.90 -0.21
N VAL A 53 21.82 -0.43 -0.31
CA VAL A 53 22.68 -1.20 -1.23
C VAL A 53 22.53 -0.72 -2.67
N PHE A 54 21.28 -0.58 -3.14
CA PHE A 54 21.01 -0.15 -4.51
C PHE A 54 21.36 1.32 -4.74
N ALA A 55 21.01 2.19 -3.80
CA ALA A 55 21.31 3.63 -3.89
C ALA A 55 22.82 3.90 -3.93
N THR A 56 23.60 3.23 -3.08
CA THR A 56 25.06 3.32 -3.07
C THR A 56 25.65 2.85 -4.39
N PHE A 57 25.16 1.73 -4.95
CA PHE A 57 25.64 1.25 -6.24
C PHE A 57 25.37 2.25 -7.38
N ILE A 58 24.16 2.83 -7.43
CA ILE A 58 23.81 3.85 -8.43
C ILE A 58 24.80 5.00 -8.37
N VAL A 59 25.00 5.59 -7.19
CA VAL A 59 25.80 6.81 -7.02
C VAL A 59 27.30 6.56 -7.22
N GLU A 60 27.83 5.45 -6.72
CA GLU A 60 29.29 5.23 -6.68
C GLU A 60 29.84 4.47 -7.88
N LYS A 61 29.01 3.65 -8.55
CA LYS A 61 29.50 2.70 -9.57
C LYS A 61 28.98 2.97 -10.98
N MET A 62 27.89 3.72 -11.14
CA MET A 62 27.36 4.00 -12.48
C MET A 62 28.17 5.10 -13.19
N PRO A 63 28.41 4.96 -14.51
CA PRO A 63 29.06 6.01 -15.29
C PRO A 63 28.18 7.25 -15.38
N VAL A 64 28.84 8.40 -15.56
CA VAL A 64 28.17 9.67 -15.85
C VAL A 64 27.29 9.54 -17.10
N GLY A 65 26.13 10.20 -17.09
CA GLY A 65 25.08 10.00 -18.10
C GLY A 65 24.08 8.92 -17.69
N LEU A 66 24.53 7.67 -17.49
CA LEU A 66 23.64 6.57 -17.07
C LEU A 66 23.07 6.82 -15.67
N LEU A 67 23.92 7.32 -14.76
CA LEU A 67 23.51 7.82 -13.44
C LEU A 67 22.37 8.84 -13.54
N GLY A 68 22.48 9.80 -14.45
CA GLY A 68 21.48 10.85 -14.64
C GLY A 68 20.14 10.31 -15.15
N ILE A 69 20.18 9.37 -16.09
CA ILE A 69 18.99 8.69 -16.61
C ILE A 69 18.28 7.92 -15.49
N VAL A 70 19.03 7.15 -14.70
CA VAL A 70 18.47 6.34 -13.61
C VAL A 70 17.87 7.22 -12.52
N LEU A 71 18.56 8.28 -12.09
CA LEU A 71 18.03 9.22 -11.10
C LEU A 71 16.80 9.96 -11.63
N GLY A 72 16.81 10.40 -12.89
CA GLY A 72 15.65 11.03 -13.53
C GLY A 72 14.43 10.11 -13.57
N ALA A 73 14.62 8.86 -13.97
CA ALA A 73 13.56 7.84 -13.97
C ALA A 73 13.03 7.55 -12.55
N LEU A 74 13.93 7.45 -11.57
CA LEU A 74 13.60 7.22 -10.17
C LEU A 74 12.74 8.37 -9.59
N PHE A 75 13.16 9.62 -9.79
CA PHE A 75 12.39 10.77 -9.34
C PHE A 75 11.04 10.88 -10.04
N SER A 76 10.99 10.64 -11.36
CA SER A 76 9.74 10.62 -12.12
C SER A 76 8.76 9.57 -11.58
N ALA A 77 9.22 8.34 -11.32
CA ALA A 77 8.41 7.29 -10.74
C ALA A 77 7.91 7.66 -9.33
N ALA A 78 8.78 8.18 -8.47
CA ALA A 78 8.41 8.61 -7.12
C ALA A 78 7.37 9.75 -7.14
N MET A 79 7.56 10.76 -7.99
CA MET A 79 6.63 11.89 -8.14
C MET A 79 5.26 11.43 -8.64
N SER A 80 5.20 10.44 -9.54
CA SER A 80 3.95 9.87 -10.02
C SER A 80 3.14 9.23 -8.88
N THR A 81 3.78 8.41 -8.05
CA THR A 81 3.13 7.78 -6.89
C THR A 81 2.71 8.81 -5.83
N LEU A 82 3.58 9.77 -5.51
CA LEU A 82 3.29 10.83 -4.54
C LEU A 82 2.10 11.69 -4.99
N SER A 83 2.10 12.16 -6.24
CA SER A 83 1.01 12.96 -6.80
C SER A 83 -0.33 12.22 -6.74
N SER A 84 -0.35 10.94 -7.12
CA SER A 84 -1.54 10.10 -7.04
C SER A 84 -2.03 9.93 -5.59
N SER A 85 -1.13 9.67 -4.65
CA SER A 85 -1.46 9.51 -3.22
C SER A 85 -2.00 10.80 -2.60
N LEU A 86 -1.38 11.95 -2.88
CA LEU A 86 -1.83 13.25 -2.39
C LEU A 86 -3.20 13.64 -2.97
N ASN A 87 -3.39 13.42 -4.28
CA ASN A 87 -4.64 13.72 -4.95
C ASN A 87 -5.80 12.86 -4.43
N SER A 88 -5.59 11.56 -4.30
CA SER A 88 -6.60 10.62 -3.78
C SER A 88 -6.98 10.93 -2.34
N SER A 89 -6.00 11.18 -1.47
CA SER A 89 -6.25 11.50 -0.05
C SER A 89 -7.04 12.80 0.13
N ALA A 90 -6.66 13.85 -0.60
CA ALA A 90 -7.39 15.12 -0.60
C ALA A 90 -8.81 14.95 -1.15
N THR A 91 -8.97 14.19 -2.24
CA THR A 91 -10.27 13.95 -2.88
C THR A 91 -11.23 13.20 -1.95
N VAL A 92 -10.77 12.14 -1.28
CA VAL A 92 -11.58 11.37 -0.31
C VAL A 92 -12.07 12.29 0.82
N LEU A 93 -11.17 13.09 1.41
CA LEU A 93 -11.55 13.96 2.52
C LEU A 93 -12.53 15.07 2.09
N VAL A 94 -12.38 15.62 0.89
CA VAL A 94 -13.32 16.64 0.34
C VAL A 94 -14.68 16.03 0.00
N ASN A 95 -14.70 14.90 -0.72
CA ASN A 95 -15.93 14.37 -1.31
C ASN A 95 -16.71 13.44 -0.37
N ASP A 96 -16.02 12.70 0.51
CA ASP A 96 -16.67 11.69 1.34
C ASP A 96 -16.96 12.19 2.77
N ILE A 97 -16.14 13.13 3.27
CA ILE A 97 -16.21 13.58 4.67
C ILE A 97 -16.69 15.03 4.78
N LEU A 98 -15.95 15.99 4.20
CA LEU A 98 -16.19 17.42 4.45
C LEU A 98 -17.30 18.02 3.58
N LYS A 99 -17.52 17.47 2.38
CA LYS A 99 -18.63 17.77 1.45
C LYS A 99 -19.02 19.26 1.35
N PRO A 100 -18.09 20.18 1.05
CA PRO A 100 -18.46 21.59 0.94
C PRO A 100 -19.41 21.84 -0.24
N ASP A 101 -20.33 22.78 -0.06
CA ASP A 101 -21.49 22.98 -0.94
C ASP A 101 -21.16 23.63 -2.30
N SER A 102 -20.01 24.28 -2.44
CA SER A 102 -19.62 24.95 -3.70
C SER A 102 -18.34 24.38 -4.31
N ASP A 103 -18.28 24.32 -5.64
CA ASP A 103 -17.11 23.83 -6.36
C ASP A 103 -15.86 24.68 -6.11
N ARG A 104 -16.04 25.99 -5.91
CA ARG A 104 -14.93 26.89 -5.50
C ARG A 104 -14.39 26.53 -4.14
N ALA A 105 -15.24 26.19 -3.17
CA ALA A 105 -14.83 25.75 -1.84
C ALA A 105 -14.18 24.35 -1.91
N ARG A 106 -14.74 23.42 -2.69
CA ARG A 106 -14.15 22.09 -2.93
C ARG A 106 -12.73 22.18 -3.47
N LEU A 107 -12.52 22.97 -4.53
CA LEU A 107 -11.20 23.14 -5.13
C LEU A 107 -10.21 23.79 -4.16
N ARG A 108 -10.64 24.82 -3.44
CA ARG A 108 -9.77 25.51 -2.46
C ARG A 108 -9.37 24.56 -1.32
N LEU A 109 -10.32 23.80 -0.80
CA LEU A 109 -10.09 22.82 0.26
C LEU A 109 -9.17 21.69 -0.22
N ALA A 110 -9.41 21.15 -1.43
CA ALA A 110 -8.55 20.13 -2.02
C ALA A 110 -7.09 20.60 -2.11
N LYS A 111 -6.84 21.83 -2.58
CA LYS A 111 -5.48 22.41 -2.64
C LYS A 111 -4.81 22.50 -1.28
N TRP A 112 -5.53 22.99 -0.26
CA TRP A 112 -5.00 23.07 1.11
C TRP A 112 -4.71 21.69 1.70
N LEU A 113 -5.60 20.72 1.47
CA LEU A 113 -5.40 19.35 1.92
C LEU A 113 -4.23 18.68 1.21
N THR A 114 -4.03 18.92 -0.09
CA THR A 114 -2.84 18.45 -0.82
C THR A 114 -1.56 18.96 -0.18
N ILE A 115 -1.50 20.25 0.19
CA ILE A 115 -0.35 20.82 0.90
C ILE A 115 -0.18 20.15 2.28
N ALA A 116 -1.26 20.01 3.05
CA ALA A 116 -1.23 19.40 4.38
C ALA A 116 -0.74 17.94 4.34
N PHE A 117 -1.26 17.13 3.41
CA PHE A 117 -0.79 15.76 3.20
C PHE A 117 0.65 15.72 2.69
N GLY A 118 1.07 16.68 1.86
CA GLY A 118 2.46 16.79 1.41
C GLY A 118 3.42 17.02 2.57
N VAL A 119 3.09 17.97 3.46
CA VAL A 119 3.86 18.20 4.69
C VAL A 119 3.87 16.96 5.57
N ALA A 120 2.73 16.29 5.77
CA ALA A 120 2.65 15.06 6.54
C ALA A 120 3.54 13.94 5.95
N GLN A 121 3.53 13.75 4.63
CA GLN A 121 4.37 12.77 3.95
C GLN A 121 5.87 13.09 4.09
N ILE A 122 6.25 14.38 4.04
CA ILE A 122 7.64 14.81 4.28
C ILE A 122 8.07 14.44 5.71
N VAL A 123 7.22 14.73 6.71
CA VAL A 123 7.50 14.41 8.11
C VAL A 123 7.68 12.90 8.31
N VAL A 124 6.78 12.09 7.74
CA VAL A 124 6.88 10.61 7.79
C VAL A 124 8.12 10.10 7.03
N GLY A 125 8.46 10.71 5.90
CA GLY A 125 9.66 10.36 5.14
C GLY A 125 10.95 10.63 5.91
N ILE A 126 11.04 11.78 6.61
CA ILE A 126 12.17 12.13 7.46
C ILE A 126 12.25 11.19 8.67
N SER A 127 11.12 10.90 9.32
CA SER A 127 11.12 10.01 10.49
C SER A 127 11.53 8.57 10.15
N GLY A 128 11.38 8.15 8.89
CA GLY A 128 11.93 6.92 8.33
C GLY A 128 13.44 6.71 8.57
N GLN A 129 14.21 7.80 8.77
CA GLN A 129 15.64 7.70 9.05
C GLN A 129 15.92 7.05 10.41
N TRP A 130 15.02 7.24 11.38
CA TRP A 130 15.16 6.72 12.75
C TRP A 130 14.66 5.28 12.92
N LEU A 131 14.04 4.68 11.91
CA LEU A 131 13.70 3.26 11.96
C LEU A 131 14.97 2.41 11.93
N GLU A 132 15.11 1.45 12.84
CA GLU A 132 16.22 0.49 12.78
C GLU A 132 16.03 -0.52 11.65
N SER A 133 14.78 -0.86 11.34
CA SER A 133 14.41 -1.81 10.28
C SER A 133 14.44 -1.20 8.88
N SER A 134 14.38 -2.06 7.86
CA SER A 134 14.14 -1.65 6.48
C SER A 134 12.85 -0.83 6.39
N VAL A 135 12.94 0.35 5.77
CA VAL A 135 11.82 1.25 5.52
C VAL A 135 10.84 0.57 4.56
N ILE A 136 11.36 -0.11 3.53
CA ILE A 136 10.54 -0.86 2.57
C ILE A 136 9.75 -1.96 3.30
N GLY A 137 10.40 -2.72 4.19
CA GLY A 137 9.73 -3.75 4.98
C GLY A 137 8.62 -3.19 5.87
N SER A 138 8.86 -2.05 6.52
CA SER A 138 7.85 -1.38 7.37
C SER A 138 6.65 -0.88 6.56
N VAL A 139 6.88 -0.25 5.41
CA VAL A 139 5.81 0.24 4.53
C VAL A 139 4.96 -0.92 3.99
N LEU A 140 5.61 -1.99 3.52
CA LEU A 140 4.91 -3.19 3.04
C LEU A 140 4.10 -3.86 4.15
N ALA A 141 4.59 -3.84 5.39
CA ALA A 141 3.86 -4.36 6.54
C ALA A 141 2.60 -3.55 6.85
N ILE A 142 2.70 -2.21 6.87
CA ILE A 142 1.55 -1.32 7.06
C ILE A 142 0.54 -1.49 5.92
N GLN A 143 1.03 -1.57 4.68
CA GLN A 143 0.18 -1.80 3.50
C GLN A 143 -0.56 -3.13 3.58
N SER A 144 0.15 -4.22 3.88
CA SER A 144 -0.41 -5.58 4.01
C SER A 144 -1.45 -5.65 5.14
N PHE A 145 -1.16 -5.04 6.28
CA PHE A 145 -2.07 -4.94 7.43
C PHE A 145 -3.39 -4.26 7.03
N THR A 146 -3.33 -3.04 6.50
CA THR A 146 -4.52 -2.25 6.18
C THR A 146 -5.29 -2.85 5.01
N THR A 147 -4.59 -3.31 3.97
CA THR A 147 -5.22 -3.95 2.81
C THR A 147 -5.93 -5.23 3.19
N GLY A 148 -5.36 -6.03 4.11
CA GLY A 148 -6.00 -7.24 4.61
C GLY A 148 -7.37 -6.96 5.22
N ILE A 149 -7.46 -6.00 6.12
CA ILE A 149 -8.72 -5.63 6.79
C ILE A 149 -9.75 -5.15 5.75
N ILE A 150 -9.37 -4.22 4.87
CA ILE A 150 -10.28 -3.68 3.84
C ILE A 150 -10.73 -4.79 2.88
N LEU A 151 -9.83 -5.68 2.46
CA LEU A 151 -10.14 -6.81 1.59
C LEU A 151 -11.16 -7.76 2.25
N GLY A 152 -11.05 -8.00 3.56
CA GLY A 152 -12.02 -8.81 4.30
C GLY A 152 -13.42 -8.19 4.31
N VAL A 153 -13.53 -6.88 4.53
CA VAL A 153 -14.82 -6.17 4.44
C VAL A 153 -15.39 -6.22 3.03
N PHE A 154 -14.55 -6.02 2.02
CA PHE A 154 -14.97 -6.05 0.62
C PHE A 154 -15.44 -7.45 0.20
N ALA A 155 -14.70 -8.49 0.58
CA ALA A 155 -15.08 -9.89 0.37
C ALA A 155 -16.41 -10.22 1.05
N LEU A 156 -16.64 -9.69 2.25
CA LEU A 156 -17.90 -9.85 2.98
C LEU A 156 -19.08 -9.22 2.21
N GLY A 157 -18.89 -8.04 1.62
CA GLY A 157 -19.91 -7.38 0.79
C GLY A 157 -20.20 -8.09 -0.54
N LEU A 158 -19.24 -8.85 -1.08
CA LEU A 158 -19.42 -9.68 -2.28
C LEU A 158 -20.01 -11.07 -1.99
N ALA A 159 -20.04 -11.47 -0.72
CA ALA A 159 -20.47 -12.80 -0.36
C ALA A 159 -21.97 -13.01 -0.59
N LYS A 160 -22.37 -14.25 -0.89
CA LYS A 160 -23.78 -14.57 -1.16
C LYS A 160 -24.63 -14.35 0.08
N GLY A 161 -25.52 -13.37 0.02
CA GLY A 161 -26.44 -13.01 1.10
C GLY A 161 -26.45 -11.50 1.30
N LYS A 162 -27.52 -10.98 1.92
CA LYS A 162 -27.50 -9.58 2.38
C LYS A 162 -26.63 -9.54 3.62
N VAL A 163 -25.52 -8.80 3.60
CA VAL A 163 -24.75 -8.50 4.81
C VAL A 163 -25.06 -7.07 5.22
N GLY A 164 -25.42 -6.88 6.49
CA GLY A 164 -25.75 -5.56 7.03
C GLY A 164 -24.49 -4.72 7.29
N THR A 165 -24.64 -3.40 7.22
CA THR A 165 -23.56 -2.44 7.54
C THR A 165 -22.98 -2.68 8.93
N ASN A 166 -23.81 -3.01 9.92
CA ASN A 166 -23.36 -3.29 11.29
C ASN A 166 -22.40 -4.49 11.33
N SER A 167 -22.72 -5.57 10.61
CA SER A 167 -21.85 -6.75 10.53
C SER A 167 -20.51 -6.45 9.87
N ALA A 168 -20.51 -5.59 8.83
CA ALA A 168 -19.28 -5.12 8.20
C ALA A 168 -18.42 -4.26 9.15
N LEU A 169 -19.05 -3.37 9.93
CA LEU A 169 -18.36 -2.54 10.93
C LEU A 169 -17.78 -3.38 12.06
N VAL A 170 -18.53 -4.37 12.56
CA VAL A 170 -18.03 -5.29 13.59
C VAL A 170 -16.84 -6.08 13.07
N GLY A 171 -16.94 -6.63 11.86
CA GLY A 171 -15.80 -7.32 11.22
C GLY A 171 -14.56 -6.43 11.12
N LEU A 172 -14.73 -5.16 10.73
CA LEU A 172 -13.64 -4.19 10.62
C LEU A 172 -13.00 -3.89 11.98
N VAL A 173 -13.79 -3.63 13.01
CA VAL A 173 -13.29 -3.30 14.36
C VAL A 173 -12.58 -4.51 15.00
N VAL A 174 -13.18 -5.70 14.90
CA VAL A 174 -12.58 -6.94 15.41
C VAL A 174 -11.31 -7.28 14.61
N GLY A 175 -11.36 -7.17 13.29
CA GLY A 175 -10.21 -7.34 12.42
C GLY A 175 -9.05 -6.44 12.80
N LEU A 176 -9.32 -5.15 13.02
CA LEU A 176 -8.33 -4.18 13.50
C LEU A 176 -7.74 -4.58 14.85
N ALA A 177 -8.59 -4.88 15.85
CA ALA A 177 -8.14 -5.22 17.19
C ALA A 177 -7.28 -6.50 17.22
N VAL A 178 -7.73 -7.56 16.56
CA VAL A 178 -7.01 -8.84 16.52
C VAL A 178 -5.72 -8.69 15.71
N MET A 179 -5.74 -7.99 14.57
CA MET A 179 -4.53 -7.77 13.80
C MET A 179 -3.50 -6.93 14.56
N SER A 180 -3.92 -5.93 15.34
CA SER A 180 -3.03 -5.20 16.24
C SER A 180 -2.42 -6.13 17.29
N ALA A 181 -3.21 -7.01 17.91
CA ALA A 181 -2.70 -7.99 18.86
C ALA A 181 -1.68 -8.95 18.21
N ILE A 182 -1.94 -9.41 16.97
CA ILE A 182 -1.01 -10.26 16.22
C ILE A 182 0.28 -9.51 15.91
N LYS A 183 0.19 -8.26 15.42
CA LYS A 183 1.36 -7.46 15.03
C LYS A 183 2.30 -7.18 16.20
N PHE A 184 1.77 -6.94 17.40
CA PHE A 184 2.57 -6.60 18.58
C PHE A 184 2.86 -7.80 19.51
N GLY A 185 2.09 -8.88 19.41
CA GLY A 185 2.20 -10.06 20.28
C GLY A 185 2.83 -11.28 19.63
N THR A 186 3.03 -11.30 18.30
CA THR A 186 3.54 -12.49 17.60
C THR A 186 4.65 -12.14 16.60
N PRO A 187 5.58 -13.07 16.30
CA PRO A 187 6.63 -12.87 15.30
C PRO A 187 6.13 -13.12 13.85
N LEU A 188 4.83 -12.94 13.59
CA LEU A 188 4.26 -13.22 12.28
C LEU A 188 4.84 -12.29 11.20
N ALA A 189 5.35 -12.87 10.11
CA ALA A 189 5.93 -12.11 9.02
C ALA A 189 4.85 -11.32 8.26
N TRP A 190 5.20 -10.11 7.85
CA TRP A 190 4.28 -9.15 7.24
C TRP A 190 3.52 -9.60 5.98
N PRO A 191 4.02 -10.51 5.12
CA PRO A 191 3.26 -10.96 3.95
C PRO A 191 1.96 -11.67 4.34
N TRP A 192 1.91 -12.28 5.53
CA TRP A 192 0.74 -12.99 6.03
C TRP A 192 -0.35 -12.05 6.57
N PHE A 193 -0.05 -10.78 6.83
CA PHE A 193 -1.04 -9.86 7.40
C PHE A 193 -2.25 -9.65 6.50
N ALA A 194 -2.06 -9.60 5.17
CA ALA A 194 -3.16 -9.47 4.23
C ALA A 194 -4.12 -10.67 4.29
N LEU A 195 -3.59 -11.90 4.31
CA LEU A 195 -4.38 -13.13 4.35
C LEU A 195 -5.09 -13.30 5.70
N VAL A 196 -4.35 -13.13 6.79
CA VAL A 196 -4.87 -13.30 8.15
C VAL A 196 -5.89 -12.20 8.46
N GLY A 197 -5.56 -10.94 8.15
CA GLY A 197 -6.45 -9.80 8.37
C GLY A 197 -7.74 -9.89 7.56
N SER A 198 -7.67 -10.30 6.29
CA SER A 198 -8.87 -10.49 5.46
C SER A 198 -9.74 -11.63 5.97
N THR A 199 -9.14 -12.75 6.36
CA THR A 199 -9.85 -13.91 6.89
C THR A 199 -10.55 -13.60 8.20
N ILE A 200 -9.86 -12.96 9.16
CA ILE A 200 -10.45 -12.57 10.45
C ILE A 200 -11.61 -11.61 10.23
N THR A 201 -11.39 -10.56 9.45
CA THR A 201 -12.41 -9.53 9.18
C THR A 201 -13.64 -10.12 8.50
N PHE A 202 -13.44 -10.98 7.49
CA PHE A 202 -14.51 -11.69 6.80
C PHE A 202 -15.30 -12.61 7.73
N CYS A 203 -14.61 -13.51 8.45
CA CYS A 203 -15.24 -14.52 9.29
C CYS A 203 -16.02 -13.88 10.44
N THR A 204 -15.45 -12.88 11.10
CA THR A 204 -16.11 -12.20 12.24
C THR A 204 -17.35 -11.43 11.80
N GLY A 205 -17.27 -10.70 10.68
CA GLY A 205 -18.43 -10.03 10.10
C GLY A 205 -19.51 -11.02 9.62
N TRP A 206 -19.11 -12.14 9.01
CA TRP A 206 -20.05 -13.18 8.56
C TRP A 206 -20.76 -13.88 9.73
N VAL A 207 -20.02 -14.22 10.80
CA VAL A 207 -20.58 -14.82 12.01
C VAL A 207 -21.55 -13.85 12.68
N HIS A 208 -21.15 -12.59 12.85
CA HIS A 208 -22.04 -11.55 13.38
C HIS A 208 -23.32 -11.44 12.53
N ASN A 209 -23.18 -11.48 11.20
CA ASN A 209 -24.33 -11.42 10.30
C ASN A 209 -25.33 -12.56 10.51
N LYS A 210 -24.83 -13.80 10.65
CA LYS A 210 -25.69 -14.97 10.89
C LYS A 210 -26.39 -14.92 12.26
N LEU A 211 -25.73 -14.38 13.27
CA LEU A 211 -26.29 -14.32 14.62
C LEU A 211 -27.39 -13.27 14.74
N PHE A 212 -27.23 -12.10 14.11
CA PHE A 212 -28.10 -10.94 14.38
C PHE A 212 -29.05 -10.56 13.23
N GLN A 213 -28.85 -11.03 11.99
CA GLN A 213 -29.80 -10.69 10.90
C GLN A 213 -31.03 -11.59 10.82
N ASN A 214 -31.03 -12.76 11.47
CA ASN A 214 -32.22 -13.60 11.56
C ASN A 214 -33.35 -12.93 12.37
N GLU A 215 -33.07 -11.89 13.15
CA GLU A 215 -34.07 -11.20 13.98
C GLU A 215 -34.80 -10.06 13.24
N THR A 216 -34.22 -9.52 12.17
CA THR A 216 -34.80 -8.37 11.42
C THR A 216 -35.63 -8.75 10.19
N SER A 217 -35.82 -10.03 9.91
CA SER A 217 -36.62 -10.52 8.76
C SER A 217 -37.87 -11.32 9.16
N ALA A 218 -38.28 -11.26 10.43
CA ALA A 218 -39.56 -11.75 10.96
C ALA A 218 -40.45 -10.56 11.33
#